data_AF-A0A0S8IF41-F1
#
_entry.id   AF-A0A0S8IF41-F1
#
_cell.length_a   1.000
_cell.length_b   1.000
_cell.length_c   1.000
_cell.angle_alpha   90.00
_cell.angle_beta   90.00
_cell.angle_gamma   90.00
#
_symmetry.space_group_name_H-M   'P 1'
#
loop_
_entity.id
_entity.type
_entity.pdbx_description
1 polymer ?
#
loop_
_entity_poly.entity_id
_entity_poly.type
_entity_poly.pdbx_seq_one_letter_code
_entity_poly.pdbx_strand_id
1 'polypeptide(L)'
;MNILNFIAYIVLTILYFLFLIKLICWKTLKRFGYSIEIPYYYIIHSEIYDLICFLLFSLSIVFAFFQSFSPNWILIIIPIFLFFISQVKGRNKAVKILREILVDIYNNTDDKLEKKKIENDLALNNLSLFNKYIKLWQILRFKN
;
A
#
# COMPACT_ATOMS: atom_id res chain seq x y z
N MET A 1 6.17 -2.96 36.12
CA MET A 1 6.51 -2.54 34.74
C MET A 1 6.63 -3.79 33.89
N ASN A 2 5.72 -4.05 32.95
CA ASN A 2 5.73 -5.30 32.18
C ASN A 2 6.48 -5.09 30.86
N ILE A 3 7.74 -5.53 30.80
CA ILE A 3 8.55 -5.63 29.58
C ILE A 3 7.76 -6.30 28.45
N LEU A 4 6.91 -7.27 28.80
CA LEU A 4 5.99 -7.94 27.89
C LEU A 4 5.06 -6.98 27.13
N ASN A 5 4.49 -5.97 27.80
CA ASN A 5 3.58 -5.01 27.17
C ASN A 5 4.33 -4.13 26.16
N PHE A 6 5.58 -3.78 26.46
CA PHE A 6 6.42 -2.98 25.57
C PHE A 6 6.82 -3.77 24.32
N ILE A 7 7.19 -5.04 24.49
CA ILE A 7 7.47 -5.95 23.37
C ILE A 7 6.21 -6.12 22.52
N ALA A 8 5.05 -6.35 23.13
CA ALA A 8 3.78 -6.47 22.42
C ALA A 8 3.45 -5.21 21.60
N TYR A 9 3.64 -4.03 22.19
CA TYR A 9 3.48 -2.75 21.50
C TYR A 9 4.37 -2.66 20.24
N ILE A 10 5.66 -2.97 20.37
CA ILE A 10 6.61 -2.91 19.24
C ILE A 10 6.19 -3.90 18.14
N VAL A 11 5.89 -5.14 18.51
CA VAL A 11 5.50 -6.19 17.55
C VAL A 11 4.23 -5.80 16.82
N LEU A 12 3.20 -5.34 17.53
CA LEU A 12 1.94 -4.87 16.92
C LEU A 12 2.17 -3.69 15.98
N THR A 13 3.01 -2.74 16.36
CA THR A 13 3.33 -1.55 15.55
C THR A 13 4.07 -1.93 14.26
N ILE A 14 5.02 -2.85 14.34
CA ILE A 14 5.76 -3.36 13.17
C ILE A 14 4.81 -4.15 12.25
N LEU A 15 4.00 -5.05 12.81
CA LEU A 15 3.02 -5.82 12.05
C LEU A 15 2.01 -4.90 11.35
N TYR A 16 1.48 -3.91 12.07
CA TYR A 16 0.63 -2.86 11.52
C TYR A 16 1.29 -2.18 10.32
N PHE A 17 2.52 -1.70 10.49
CA PHE A 17 3.24 -0.97 9.44
C PHE A 17 3.48 -1.81 8.18
N LEU A 18 4.00 -3.03 8.34
CA LEU A 18 4.28 -3.93 7.22
C LEU A 18 3.01 -4.35 6.49
N PHE A 19 1.95 -4.65 7.25
CA PHE A 19 0.66 -5.03 6.69
C PHE A 19 0.02 -3.86 5.93
N LEU A 20 0.06 -2.65 6.50
CA LEU A 20 -0.49 -1.45 5.88
C LEU A 20 0.23 -1.10 4.57
N ILE A 21 1.56 -1.25 4.48
CA ILE A 21 2.29 -1.07 3.22
C ILE A 21 1.76 -2.01 2.13
N LYS A 22 1.58 -3.30 2.46
CA LYS A 22 1.03 -4.30 1.52
C LYS A 22 -0.39 -3.94 1.10
N LEU A 23 -1.24 -3.59 2.06
CA LEU A 23 -2.63 -3.19 1.85
C LEU A 23 -2.73 -1.98 0.90
N ILE A 24 -1.92 -0.94 1.13
CA ILE A 24 -1.87 0.25 0.26
C ILE A 24 -1.38 -0.10 -1.14
N CYS A 25 -0.39 -0.99 -1.24
CA CYS A 25 0.10 -1.49 -2.53
C CYS A 25 -1.04 -2.18 -3.31
N TRP A 26 -1.75 -3.11 -2.68
CA TRP A 26 -2.88 -3.81 -3.30
C TRP A 26 -4.04 -2.87 -3.66
N LYS A 27 -4.38 -1.92 -2.79
CA LYS A 27 -5.36 -0.86 -3.10
C LYS A 27 -4.96 -0.07 -4.33
N THR A 28 -3.68 0.25 -4.46
CA THR A 28 -3.16 1.03 -5.58
C THR A 28 -3.16 0.22 -6.87
N LEU A 29 -2.71 -1.04 -6.85
CA LEU A 29 -2.76 -1.94 -8.01
C LEU A 29 -4.20 -2.20 -8.48
N LYS A 30 -5.14 -2.38 -7.54
CA LYS A 30 -6.57 -2.53 -7.85
C LYS A 30 -7.10 -1.30 -8.59
N ARG A 31 -6.65 -0.10 -8.22
CA ARG A 31 -6.98 1.15 -8.92
C ARG A 31 -6.27 1.27 -10.27
N PHE A 32 -5.14 0.63 -10.48
CA PHE A 32 -4.54 0.57 -11.82
C PHE A 32 -5.24 -0.43 -12.74
N GLY A 33 -6.15 -1.25 -12.20
CA GLY A 33 -6.87 -2.29 -12.95
C GLY A 33 -6.13 -3.62 -13.02
N TYR A 34 -5.02 -3.78 -12.29
CA TYR A 34 -4.23 -5.02 -12.28
C TYR A 34 -4.59 -5.87 -11.06
N SER A 35 -5.29 -6.98 -11.30
CA SER A 35 -5.72 -7.95 -10.28
C SER A 35 -4.76 -9.14 -10.11
N ILE A 36 -3.86 -9.37 -11.07
CA ILE A 36 -3.00 -10.57 -11.14
C ILE A 36 -2.06 -10.68 -9.92
N GLU A 37 -1.57 -9.55 -9.42
CA GLU A 37 -0.66 -9.51 -8.27
C GLU A 37 -1.36 -9.34 -6.90
N ILE A 38 -2.69 -9.38 -6.90
CA ILE A 38 -3.48 -9.17 -5.70
C ILE A 38 -4.02 -10.53 -5.23
N PRO A 39 -3.87 -10.89 -3.95
CA PRO A 39 -4.45 -12.12 -3.42
C PRO A 39 -5.95 -12.18 -3.71
N TYR A 40 -6.42 -13.32 -4.24
CA TYR A 40 -7.83 -13.51 -4.60
C TYR A 40 -8.78 -13.18 -3.44
N TYR A 41 -8.45 -13.62 -2.22
CA TYR A 41 -9.23 -13.32 -1.01
C TYR A 41 -9.34 -11.81 -0.72
N TYR A 42 -8.32 -11.02 -1.05
CA TYR A 42 -8.40 -9.57 -0.91
C TYR A 42 -9.33 -8.94 -1.97
N ILE A 43 -9.38 -9.49 -3.19
CA ILE A 43 -10.26 -9.00 -4.25
C ILE A 43 -11.72 -9.12 -3.82
N ILE A 44 -12.08 -10.27 -3.22
CA ILE A 44 -13.44 -10.57 -2.74
C ILE A 44 -13.74 -9.80 -1.44
N HIS A 45 -12.84 -9.87 -0.46
CA HIS A 45 -13.10 -9.42 0.91
C HIS A 45 -12.19 -8.27 1.34
N SER A 46 -12.05 -7.22 0.52
CA SER A 46 -11.13 -6.11 0.83
C SER A 46 -11.40 -5.43 2.18
N GLU A 47 -12.65 -5.42 2.63
CA GLU A 47 -13.07 -4.83 3.90
C GLU A 47 -12.48 -5.55 5.11
N ILE A 48 -12.30 -6.87 5.04
CA ILE A 48 -11.72 -7.67 6.14
C ILE A 48 -10.27 -7.22 6.39
N TYR A 49 -9.50 -6.95 5.32
CA TYR A 49 -8.11 -6.51 5.46
C TYR A 49 -8.03 -5.09 6.03
N ASP A 50 -8.97 -4.21 5.69
CA ASP A 50 -9.06 -2.89 6.31
C ASP A 50 -9.38 -2.98 7.80
N LEU A 51 -10.30 -3.88 8.17
CA LEU A 51 -10.63 -4.16 9.56
C LEU A 51 -9.46 -4.74 10.35
N ILE A 52 -8.71 -5.70 9.78
CA ILE A 52 -7.48 -6.25 10.39
C ILE A 52 -6.47 -5.13 10.64
N CYS A 53 -6.28 -4.23 9.66
CA CYS A 53 -5.36 -3.11 9.80
C CYS A 53 -5.79 -2.15 10.92
N PHE A 54 -7.10 -1.86 10.99
CA PHE A 54 -7.67 -1.04 12.05
C PHE A 54 -7.54 -1.68 13.45
N LEU A 55 -7.72 -2.99 13.56
CA LEU A 55 -7.53 -3.73 14.81
C LEU A 55 -6.07 -3.69 15.25
N LEU A 56 -5.11 -3.90 14.35
CA LEU A 56 -3.68 -3.80 14.66
C LEU A 56 -3.30 -2.40 15.17
N PHE A 57 -3.83 -1.35 14.53
CA PHE A 57 -3.64 0.03 14.97
C PHE A 57 -4.25 0.27 16.36
N SER A 58 -5.51 -0.12 16.56
CA SER A 58 -6.22 0.09 17.83
C SER A 58 -5.56 -0.65 18.98
N LEU A 59 -5.17 -1.91 18.78
CA LEU A 59 -4.43 -2.69 19.77
C LEU A 59 -3.08 -2.04 20.09
N SER A 60 -2.33 -1.56 19.08
CA SER A 60 -1.06 -0.87 19.35
C SER A 60 -1.25 0.37 20.23
N ILE A 61 -2.32 1.14 20.04
CA ILE A 61 -2.66 2.30 20.89
C ILE A 61 -3.02 1.85 22.31
N VAL A 62 -3.83 0.80 22.46
CA VAL A 62 -4.19 0.27 23.79
C VAL A 62 -2.93 -0.11 24.58
N PHE A 63 -1.98 -0.84 23.94
CA PHE A 63 -0.71 -1.21 24.57
C PHE A 63 0.20 -0.02 24.86
N ALA A 64 0.08 1.09 24.12
CA ALA A 64 0.80 2.33 24.40
C ALA A 64 0.36 3.00 25.71
N PHE A 65 -0.94 2.96 26.05
CA PHE A 65 -1.46 3.56 27.30
C PHE A 65 -0.97 2.84 28.56
N PHE A 66 -0.61 1.56 28.47
CA PHE A 66 -0.08 0.78 29.59
C PHE A 66 1.43 0.95 29.81
N GLN A 67 2.10 1.79 29.02
CA GLN A 67 3.54 2.03 29.18
C GLN A 67 3.81 3.13 30.22
N SER A 68 4.73 2.87 31.13
CA SER A 68 5.13 3.84 32.17
C SER A 68 6.45 4.56 31.86
N PHE A 69 7.19 4.10 30.83
CA PHE A 69 8.55 4.54 30.54
C PHE A 69 8.63 5.82 29.68
N SER A 70 7.61 6.08 28.86
CA SER A 70 7.56 7.24 27.99
C SER A 70 6.20 7.91 28.09
N PRO A 71 6.10 9.22 27.87
CA PRO A 71 4.80 9.86 27.76
C PRO A 71 3.95 9.20 26.67
N ASN A 72 2.76 8.74 27.03
CA ASN A 72 1.88 7.95 26.14
C ASN A 72 1.59 8.63 24.80
N TRP A 73 1.61 9.96 24.75
CA TRP A 73 1.42 10.74 23.52
C TRP A 73 2.53 10.48 22.48
N ILE A 74 3.78 10.24 22.88
CA ILE A 74 4.88 9.91 21.96
C ILE A 74 4.60 8.57 21.28
N LEU A 75 4.16 7.58 22.06
CA LEU A 75 3.88 6.24 21.55
C LEU A 75 2.67 6.22 20.62
N ILE A 76 1.69 7.11 20.80
CA ILE A 76 0.55 7.23 19.88
C ILE A 76 0.96 7.91 18.57
N ILE A 77 1.92 8.84 18.60
CA ILE A 77 2.40 9.54 17.39
C ILE A 77 3.13 8.57 16.43
N ILE A 78 3.84 7.57 16.95
CA ILE A 78 4.59 6.60 16.14
C ILE A 78 3.72 5.89 15.10
N PRO A 79 2.62 5.18 15.45
CA PRO A 79 1.79 4.50 14.47
C PRO A 79 1.12 5.47 13.49
N ILE A 80 0.78 6.69 13.93
CA ILE A 80 0.25 7.74 13.04
C ILE A 80 1.32 8.15 12.01
N PHE A 81 2.57 8.35 12.42
CA PHE A 81 3.65 8.68 11.50
C PHE A 81 3.94 7.54 10.52
N LEU A 82 3.92 6.28 11.01
CA LEU A 82 4.06 5.10 10.18
C LEU A 82 2.93 4.96 9.16
N PHE A 83 1.71 5.40 9.48
CA PHE A 83 0.62 5.50 8.51
C PHE A 83 1.00 6.39 7.33
N PHE A 84 1.52 7.59 7.55
CA PHE A 84 1.93 8.47 6.45
C PHE A 84 3.07 7.88 5.62
N ILE A 85 4.09 7.30 6.27
CA ILE A 85 5.19 6.62 5.58
C ILE A 85 4.65 5.47 4.72
N SER A 86 3.69 4.71 5.23
CA SER A 86 3.12 3.56 4.53
C SER A 86 2.40 3.97 3.25
N GLN A 87 1.79 5.16 3.20
CA GLN A 87 1.16 5.72 1.99
C GLN A 87 2.18 5.91 0.87
N VAL A 88 3.33 6.49 1.18
CA VAL A 88 4.40 6.72 0.20
C VAL A 88 5.02 5.38 -0.21
N LYS A 89 5.41 4.55 0.75
CA LYS A 89 6.07 3.26 0.48
C LYS A 89 5.16 2.29 -0.29
N GLY A 90 3.89 2.19 0.08
CA GLY A 90 2.92 1.31 -0.59
C GLY A 90 2.65 1.73 -2.03
N ARG A 91 2.49 3.04 -2.28
CA ARG A 91 2.31 3.57 -3.65
C ARG A 91 3.55 3.36 -4.50
N ASN A 92 4.73 3.65 -3.98
CA ASN A 92 5.99 3.41 -4.71
C ASN A 92 6.18 1.94 -5.06
N LYS A 93 5.82 1.03 -4.14
CA LYS A 93 5.85 -0.41 -4.41
C LYS A 93 4.88 -0.80 -5.54
N ALA A 94 3.66 -0.27 -5.53
CA ALA A 94 2.70 -0.52 -6.61
C ALA A 94 3.16 0.04 -7.96
N VAL A 95 3.83 1.20 -7.98
CA VAL A 95 4.40 1.76 -9.22
C VAL A 95 5.56 0.89 -9.73
N LYS A 96 6.38 0.34 -8.84
CA LYS A 96 7.45 -0.58 -9.24
C LYS A 96 6.87 -1.83 -9.91
N ILE A 97 5.88 -2.44 -9.28
CA ILE A 97 5.13 -3.57 -9.84
C ILE A 97 4.52 -3.22 -11.20
N LEU A 98 3.87 -2.05 -11.31
CA LEU A 98 3.30 -1.58 -12.57
C LEU A 98 4.37 -1.50 -13.69
N ARG A 99 5.58 -1.05 -13.37
CA ARG A 99 6.68 -1.03 -14.34
C ARG A 99 7.11 -2.43 -14.75
N GLU A 100 7.19 -3.37 -13.81
CA GLU A 100 7.52 -4.77 -14.09
C GLU A 100 6.47 -5.36 -15.06
N ILE A 101 5.18 -5.14 -14.79
CA ILE A 101 4.09 -5.53 -15.69
C ILE A 101 4.22 -4.86 -17.06
N LEU A 102 4.54 -3.57 -17.13
CA LEU A 102 4.72 -2.86 -18.40
C LEU A 102 5.90 -3.40 -19.21
N VAL A 103 7.01 -3.73 -18.57
CA VAL A 103 8.17 -4.36 -19.22
C VAL A 103 7.77 -5.73 -19.76
N ASP A 104 7.02 -6.52 -19.01
CA ASP A 104 6.53 -7.81 -19.48
C ASP A 104 5.61 -7.67 -20.69
N ILE A 105 4.69 -6.70 -20.69
CA ILE A 105 3.83 -6.41 -21.84
C ILE A 105 4.68 -5.95 -23.04
N TYR A 106 5.64 -5.05 -22.83
CA TYR A 106 6.53 -4.55 -23.89
C TYR A 106 7.31 -5.67 -24.58
N ASN A 107 7.82 -6.62 -23.80
CA ASN A 107 8.60 -7.75 -24.32
C ASN A 107 7.76 -8.77 -25.08
N ASN A 108 6.49 -8.94 -24.70
CA ASN A 108 5.61 -9.97 -25.24
C ASN A 108 4.63 -9.48 -26.32
N THR A 109 4.54 -8.17 -26.55
CA THR A 109 3.65 -7.59 -27.57
C THR A 109 4.39 -7.50 -28.91
N ASP A 110 3.71 -7.74 -30.03
CA ASP A 110 4.27 -7.51 -31.38
C ASP A 110 3.79 -6.20 -32.03
N ASP A 111 2.75 -5.57 -31.47
CA ASP A 111 2.23 -4.28 -31.94
C ASP A 111 3.22 -3.14 -31.64
N LYS A 112 3.74 -2.55 -32.72
CA LYS A 112 4.65 -1.40 -32.69
C LYS A 112 4.03 -0.15 -32.05
N LEU A 113 2.72 0.05 -32.18
CA LEU A 113 2.02 1.18 -31.56
C LEU A 113 1.90 1.01 -30.05
N GLU A 114 1.62 -0.21 -29.60
CA GLU A 114 1.56 -0.55 -28.18
C GLU A 114 2.94 -0.46 -27.53
N LYS A 115 3.99 -0.99 -28.18
CA LYS A 115 5.39 -0.82 -27.74
C LYS A 115 5.75 0.64 -27.50
N LYS A 116 5.48 1.51 -28.48
CA LYS A 116 5.79 2.94 -28.38
C LYS A 116 5.03 3.63 -27.24
N LYS A 117 3.79 3.22 -26.97
CA LYS A 117 3.02 3.74 -25.81
C LYS A 117 3.66 3.32 -24.50
N ILE A 118 4.10 2.07 -24.40
CA ILE A 118 4.73 1.54 -23.18
C ILE A 118 6.11 2.15 -22.97
N GLU A 119 6.91 2.35 -24.01
CA GLU A 119 8.20 3.07 -23.92
C GLU A 119 8.03 4.47 -23.33
N ASN A 120 7.03 5.22 -23.81
CA ASN A 120 6.71 6.54 -23.27
C ASN A 120 6.34 6.46 -21.78
N ASP A 121 5.61 5.41 -21.37
CA ASP A 121 5.20 5.22 -19.97
C ASP A 121 6.36 4.78 -19.08
N LEU A 122 7.30 3.98 -19.58
CA LEU A 122 8.50 3.60 -18.86
C LEU A 122 9.47 4.78 -18.68
N ALA A 123 9.48 5.74 -19.61
CA ALA A 123 10.28 6.97 -19.53
C ALA A 123 9.75 7.97 -18.49
N LEU A 124 8.48 7.87 -18.08
CA LEU A 124 7.90 8.72 -17.04
C LEU A 124 8.55 8.49 -15.67
N ASN A 125 8.59 9.51 -14.83
CA ASN A 125 8.97 9.33 -13.42
C ASN A 125 7.84 8.67 -12.62
N ASN A 126 8.13 8.11 -11.45
CA ASN A 126 7.14 7.33 -10.67
C ASN A 126 5.87 8.12 -10.33
N LEU A 127 5.99 9.41 -10.02
CA LEU A 127 4.84 10.26 -9.68
C LEU A 127 3.94 10.51 -10.90
N SER A 128 4.55 10.82 -12.05
CA SER A 128 3.84 11.06 -13.30
C SER A 128 3.15 9.80 -13.82
N LEU A 129 3.82 8.64 -13.72
CA LEU A 129 3.24 7.34 -14.06
C LEU A 129 2.04 7.02 -13.16
N PHE A 130 2.19 7.19 -11.84
CA PHE A 130 1.11 7.02 -10.87
C PHE A 130 -0.10 7.90 -11.20
N ASN A 131 0.13 9.20 -11.46
CA ASN A 131 -0.93 10.15 -11.76
C ASN A 131 -1.66 9.82 -13.07
N LYS A 132 -0.92 9.38 -14.10
CA LYS A 132 -1.50 8.96 -15.38
C LYS A 132 -2.49 7.82 -15.19
N TYR A 133 -2.09 6.75 -14.49
CA TYR A 133 -2.91 5.56 -14.31
C TYR A 133 -4.09 5.79 -13.35
N ILE A 134 -3.93 6.63 -12.32
CA ILE A 134 -5.08 7.05 -11.50
C ILE A 134 -6.11 7.82 -12.33
N LYS A 135 -5.66 8.75 -13.18
CA LYS A 135 -6.57 9.54 -14.02
C LYS A 135 -7.33 8.65 -15.02
N LEU A 136 -6.64 7.69 -15.63
CA LEU A 136 -7.27 6.70 -16.50
C LEU A 136 -8.34 5.90 -15.76
N TRP A 137 -8.06 5.43 -14.55
CA TRP A 137 -9.03 4.70 -13.75
C TRP A 137 -10.25 5.54 -13.38
N GLN A 138 -10.06 6.81 -13.02
CA GLN A 138 -11.18 7.72 -12.75
C GLN A 138 -12.08 7.86 -13.98
N ILE A 139 -11.49 8.08 -15.16
CA ILE A 139 -12.24 8.22 -16.42
C ILE A 139 -13.03 6.94 -16.73
N LEU A 140 -12.42 5.78 -16.57
CA LEU A 140 -13.08 4.49 -16.82
C LEU A 140 -14.20 4.19 -15.81
N ARG A 141 -14.05 4.61 -14.55
CA ARG A 141 -15.06 4.44 -13.51
C ARG A 141 -16.30 5.31 -13.70
N PHE A 142 -16.16 6.50 -14.30
CA PHE A 142 -17.29 7.40 -14.57
C PHE A 142 -17.97 7.17 -15.93
N LYS A 143 -17.42 6.26 -16.76
CA LYS A 143 -18.00 5.88 -18.05
C LYS A 143 -18.92 4.65 -17.98
N ASN A 144 -18.87 3.90 -16.89
CA ASN A 144 -19.73 2.74 -16.60
C ASN A 144 -20.66 3.06 -15.43
#